data_AF-A0A4R6NCC3-F1
#
_entry.id   AF-A0A4R6NCC3-F1
#
_cell.length_a   1.000
_cell.length_b   1.000
_cell.length_c   1.000
_cell.angle_alpha   90.00
_cell.angle_beta   90.00
_cell.angle_gamma   90.00
#
_symmetry.space_group_name_H-M   'P 1'
#
loop_
_entity.id
_entity.type
_entity.pdbx_description
1 polymer ?
#
loop_
_entity_poly.entity_id
_entity_poly.type
_entity_poly.pdbx_seq_one_letter_code
_entity_poly.pdbx_strand_id
1 'polypeptide(L)' 'MPAMFDGPISDRAGALRLRRELQALAAQRGVALSPPPEEPDNCCDSGCEAACVWETFYAEMGYWRDECLLRLED' A
#
# COMPACT_ATOMS: atom_id res chain seq x y z
N MET A 1 16.92 -3.01 -8.36
CA MET A 1 15.68 -3.03 -7.58
C MET A 1 16.02 -2.72 -6.14
N PRO A 2 15.66 -1.55 -5.57
CA PRO A 2 15.89 -1.37 -4.14
C PRO A 2 14.94 -2.33 -3.41
N ALA A 3 15.52 -3.35 -2.79
CA ALA A 3 14.86 -4.30 -1.89
C ALA A 3 14.18 -3.63 -0.68
N MET A 4 14.11 -2.29 -0.64
CA MET A 4 13.51 -1.50 0.44
C MET A 4 11.99 -1.65 0.51
N PHE A 5 11.35 -2.06 -0.58
CA PHE A 5 9.90 -2.22 -0.63
C PHE A 5 9.43 -3.68 -0.57
N ASP A 6 10.33 -4.67 -0.48
CA ASP A 6 10.02 -6.11 -0.60
C ASP A 6 9.43 -6.76 0.68
N GLY A 7 9.16 -5.96 1.73
CA GLY A 7 8.60 -6.48 2.99
C GLY A 7 7.09 -6.79 2.92
N PRO A 8 6.58 -7.80 3.65
CA PRO A 8 5.14 -7.98 3.81
C PRO A 8 4.54 -6.77 4.55
N ILE A 9 3.46 -6.23 3.99
CA ILE A 9 2.69 -5.17 4.65
C ILE A 9 1.78 -5.87 5.66
N SER A 10 2.07 -5.71 6.95
CA SER A 10 1.31 -6.38 8.02
C SER A 10 0.76 -5.40 9.06
N ASP A 11 1.04 -4.10 8.88
CA ASP A 11 0.60 -3.03 9.76
C ASP A 11 0.22 -1.78 8.96
N ARG A 12 -0.75 -1.03 9.48
CA ARG A 12 -1.24 0.22 8.90
C ARG A 12 -0.12 1.25 8.73
N ALA A 13 0.80 1.38 9.69
CA ALA A 13 1.92 2.32 9.59
C ALA A 13 2.87 1.95 8.44
N GLY A 14 3.06 0.65 8.17
CA GLY A 14 3.83 0.15 7.04
C GLY A 14 3.17 0.52 5.70
N ALA A 15 1.87 0.28 5.58
CA ALA A 15 1.08 0.63 4.40
C ALA A 15 1.12 2.14 4.11
N LEU A 16 0.90 2.97 5.13
CA LEU A 16 0.91 4.44 4.99
C LEU A 16 2.29 5.00 4.61
N ARG A 17 3.37 4.43 5.16
CA ARG A 17 4.73 4.80 4.80
C ARG A 17 4.99 4.51 3.33
N LEU A 18 4.68 3.29 2.89
CA LEU A 18 4.85 2.86 1.50
C LEU A 18 4.09 3.78 0.52
N ARG A 19 2.83 4.09 0.84
CA ARG A 19 2.01 5.02 0.05
C ARG A 19 2.69 6.38 -0.13
N ARG A 20 3.20 6.96 0.96
CA ARG A 20 3.89 8.25 0.90
C ARG A 20 5.18 8.19 0.08
N GLU A 21 5.98 7.14 0.26
CA GLU A 21 7.26 7.00 -0.45
C GLU A 21 7.06 6.83 -1.96
N LEU A 22 6.12 5.98 -2.38
CA LEU A 22 5.81 5.78 -3.80
C LEU A 22 5.22 7.04 -4.44
N GLN A 23 4.29 7.73 -3.76
CA GLN A 23 3.74 9.00 -4.25
C GLN A 23 4.84 10.07 -4.41
N ALA A 24 5.75 10.19 -3.45
CA ALA A 24 6.85 11.13 -3.53
C ALA A 24 7.80 10.79 -4.68
N LEU A 25 8.11 9.51 -4.87
CA LEU A 25 8.98 9.05 -5.96
C LEU A 25 8.35 9.31 -7.33
N ALA A 26 7.06 9.01 -7.50
CA ALA A 26 6.33 9.27 -8.72
C ALA A 26 6.18 10.75 -9.04
N ALA A 27 5.92 11.59 -8.04
CA ALA A 27 5.89 13.04 -8.22
C ALA A 27 7.25 13.57 -8.68
N GLN A 28 8.36 13.05 -8.15
CA GLN A 28 9.70 13.42 -8.59
C GLN A 28 10.03 12.94 -10.01
N ARG A 29 9.50 11.79 -10.43
CA ARG A 29 9.69 11.24 -11.77
C ARG A 29 8.67 11.75 -12.80
N GLY A 30 7.61 12.42 -12.34
CA GLY A 30 6.49 12.83 -13.21
C GLY A 30 5.64 11.66 -13.71
N VAL A 31 5.66 10.52 -13.01
CA VAL A 31 4.93 9.30 -13.40
C VAL A 31 3.55 9.30 -12.74
N ALA A 32 2.51 8.98 -13.52
CA ALA A 32 1.16 8.82 -13.00
C ALA A 32 0.98 7.40 -12.41
N LEU A 33 0.92 7.32 -11.07
CA LEU A 33 0.61 6.08 -10.36
C LEU A 33 -0.90 5.85 -10.25
N SER A 34 -1.30 4.58 -10.14
CA SER A 34 -2.66 4.19 -9.79
C SER A 34 -3.06 4.75 -8.42
N PRO A 35 -4.35 5.03 -8.19
CA PRO A 35 -4.81 5.44 -6.87
C PRO A 35 -4.53 4.33 -5.83
N PRO A 36 -4.02 4.68 -4.63
CA PRO A 36 -3.85 3.70 -3.56
C PRO A 36 -5.21 3.14 -3.12
N PRO A 37 -5.25 1.89 -2.62
CA PRO A 37 -6.49 1.31 -2.09
C PRO A 37 -7.03 2.16 -0.93
N GLU A 38 -8.36 2.25 -0.85
CA GLU A 38 -9.05 3.07 0.15
C GLU A 38 -8.87 2.45 1.54
N GLU A 39 -8.53 3.28 2.54
CA GLU A 39 -8.39 2.80 3.91
C GLU A 39 -9.77 2.35 4.41
N PRO A 40 -9.94 1.10 4.88
CA PRO A 40 -11.22 0.67 5.42
C PRO A 40 -11.54 1.49 6.68
N ASP A 41 -12.70 2.14 6.69
CA ASP A 41 -13.14 3.06 7.76
C ASP A 41 -13.52 2.32 9.06
N ASN A 42 -13.72 1.00 8.97
CA ASN A 42 -14.19 0.12 10.02
C ASN A 42 -13.05 -0.63 10.74
N CYS A 43 -12.37 0.05 11.68
CA CYS A 43 -11.50 -0.61 12.65
C CYS A 43 -12.32 -1.08 13.87
N CYS A 44 -12.44 -2.40 14.07
CA CYS A 44 -13.15 -2.99 15.21
C CYS A 44 -12.32 -2.85 16.51
N ASP A 45 -12.68 -1.92 17.38
CA ASP A 45 -12.08 -1.78 18.72
C ASP A 45 -12.66 -2.79 19.74
N SER A 46 -13.64 -3.64 19.40
CA SER A 46 -14.22 -4.59 20.40
C SER A 46 -14.81 -5.91 19.91
N GLY A 47 -14.84 -6.22 18.60
CA GLY A 47 -15.42 -7.49 18.16
C GLY A 47 -15.35 -7.67 16.65
N CYS A 48 -14.33 -8.40 16.19
CA CYS A 48 -14.21 -8.79 14.79
C CYS A 48 -15.08 -10.04 14.56
N GLU A 49 -16.34 -9.86 14.13
CA GLU A 49 -17.28 -10.96 13.91
C GLU A 49 -17.30 -11.50 12.46
N ALA A 50 -16.61 -10.85 11.52
CA ALA A 50 -16.41 -11.36 10.16
C ALA A 50 -15.14 -10.75 9.54
N ALA A 51 -14.27 -11.61 9.01
CA ALA A 51 -13.05 -11.35 8.23
C ALA A 51 -12.37 -9.97 8.41
N CYS A 52 -11.17 -9.97 8.97
CA CYS A 52 -10.37 -8.77 9.16
C CYS A 52 -10.16 -8.03 7.82
N VAL A 53 -10.86 -6.91 7.63
CA VAL A 53 -10.79 -6.10 6.41
C VAL A 53 -9.36 -5.66 6.07
N TRP A 54 -8.50 -5.61 7.09
CA TRP A 54 -7.07 -5.34 6.96
C TRP A 54 -6.32 -6.41 6.17
N GLU A 55 -6.71 -7.69 6.22
CA GLU A 55 -6.03 -8.74 5.44
C GLU A 55 -6.17 -8.51 3.93
N THR A 56 -7.37 -8.17 3.47
CA THR A 56 -7.61 -7.81 2.08
C THR A 56 -6.92 -6.50 1.72
N PHE A 57 -7.00 -5.49 2.59
CA PHE A 57 -6.32 -4.21 2.40
C PHE A 57 -4.80 -4.36 2.26
N TYR A 58 -4.16 -5.19 3.09
CA TYR A 58 -2.72 -5.44 3.02
C TYR A 58 -2.33 -6.18 1.74
N ALA A 59 -3.14 -7.14 1.28
CA ALA A 59 -2.93 -7.82 0.01
C ALA A 59 -3.03 -6.84 -1.17
N GLU A 60 -4.06 -5.99 -1.21
CA GLU A 60 -4.23 -4.98 -2.25
C GLU A 60 -3.14 -3.91 -2.21
N MET A 61 -2.71 -3.47 -1.03
CA MET A 61 -1.56 -2.57 -0.87
C MET A 61 -0.27 -3.19 -1.41
N GLY A 62 -0.06 -4.49 -1.21
CA GLY A 62 1.07 -5.22 -1.75
C GLY A 62 1.05 -5.27 -3.29
N TYR A 63 -0.12 -5.47 -3.88
CA TYR A 63 -0.30 -5.44 -5.33
C TYR A 63 -0.10 -4.03 -5.92
N TRP A 64 -0.70 -3.01 -5.30
CA TRP A 64 -0.54 -1.61 -5.69
C TRP A 64 0.91 -1.16 -5.67
N ARG A 65 1.68 -1.60 -4.66
CA ARG A 65 3.12 -1.38 -4.57
C ARG A 65 3.85 -1.90 -5.81
N ASP A 66 3.61 -3.14 -6.18
CA ASP A 66 4.28 -3.82 -7.30
C ASP A 66 4.01 -3.10 -8.61
N GLU A 67 2.73 -2.78 -8.87
CA GLU A 67 2.29 -1.96 -10.00
C GLU A 67 2.96 -0.59 -10.04
N CYS A 68 3.13 0.07 -8.89
CA CYS A 68 3.82 1.36 -8.82
C CYS A 68 5.32 1.23 -9.11
N LEU A 69 5.97 0.17 -8.63
CA LEU A 69 7.38 -0.07 -8.92
C LEU A 69 7.60 -0.33 -10.40
N LEU A 70 6.78 -1.19 -11.01
CA LEU A 70 6.78 -1.45 -12.45
C LEU A 70 6.67 -0.16 -13.27
N ARG A 71 5.78 0.76 -12.87
CA ARG A 71 5.61 2.07 -13.51
C ARG A 71 6.79 3.02 -13.34
N LEU A 72 7.56 2.88 -12.26
CA LEU A 72 8.71 3.75 -11.96
C LEU A 72 10.03 3.23 -12.56
N GLU A 73 10.02 1.99 -13.04
CA GLU A 73 11.11 1.35 -13.77
C GLU A 73 11.10 1.67 -15.28
N ASP A 74 9.95 2.10 -15.83
CA ASP A 74 9.78 2.65 -17.19
C ASP A 74 10.33 4.09 -17.29
#